data_AF-A0A3B0VDG1-F1
#
_entry.id   AF-A0A3B0VDG1-F1
#
_cell.length_a   1.000
_cell.length_b   1.000
_cell.length_c   1.000
_cell.angle_alpha   90.00
_cell.angle_beta   90.00
_cell.angle_gamma   90.00
#
_symmetry.space_group_name_H-M   'P 1'
#
loop_
_entity.id
_entity.type
_entity.pdbx_description
1 polymer ?
#
loop_
_entity_poly.entity_id
_entity_poly.type
_entity_poly.pdbx_seq_one_letter_code
_entity_poly.pdbx_strand_id
1 'polypeptide(L)'
;MRKIGYVFILTVLLSAQLFAQDSLMNLFGDTPSTVYTEATFKITRIVLGQSTVNPGKGNLIFVIQHHFGYVNQGAYQLFGLDQATIRLGFEYGLTNWLMVGVGRSAYGKTYDGNIKVKILRQSTGARVM
;
A
#
# COMPACT_ATOMS: atom_id res chain seq x y z
N MET A 1 35.90 -3.13 23.98
CA MET A 1 35.87 -1.82 23.28
C MET A 1 36.14 -1.92 21.77
N ARG A 2 37.09 -2.74 21.30
CA ARG A 2 37.40 -2.87 19.84
C ARG A 2 36.23 -3.33 18.96
N LYS A 3 35.36 -4.23 19.46
CA LYS A 3 34.19 -4.74 18.73
C LYS A 3 33.11 -3.70 18.44
N ILE A 4 32.94 -2.70 19.31
CA ILE A 4 31.98 -1.61 19.14
C ILE A 4 32.41 -0.64 18.03
N GLY A 5 33.73 -0.44 17.87
CA GLY A 5 34.28 0.35 16.77
C GLY A 5 33.97 -0.26 15.40
N TYR A 6 34.09 -1.59 15.25
CA TYR A 6 33.76 -2.28 13.99
C TYR A 6 32.27 -2.20 13.65
N VAL A 7 31.39 -2.31 14.64
CA VAL A 7 29.95 -2.14 14.43
C VAL A 7 29.64 -0.72 13.97
N PHE A 8 30.22 0.30 14.61
CA PHE A 8 30.00 1.70 14.24
C PHE A 8 30.48 2.02 12.81
N ILE A 9 31.64 1.49 12.41
CA ILE A 9 32.19 1.66 11.06
C ILE A 9 31.29 0.96 10.01
N LEU A 10 30.75 -0.22 10.34
CA LEU A 10 29.83 -0.94 9.46
C LEU A 10 28.52 -0.15 9.24
N THR A 11 27.96 0.47 10.28
CA THR A 11 26.75 1.29 10.17
C THR A 11 26.97 2.53 9.29
N VAL A 12 28.15 3.16 9.37
CA VAL A 12 28.50 4.31 8.53
C VAL A 12 28.69 3.89 7.07
N LEU A 13 29.30 2.72 6.81
CA LEU A 13 29.45 2.19 5.45
C LEU A 13 28.11 1.80 4.80
N LEU A 14 27.13 1.34 5.58
CA LEU A 14 25.77 1.09 5.08
C LEU A 14 24.95 2.37 4.79
N SER A 15 25.41 3.54 5.23
CA SER A 15 24.79 4.84 4.88
C SER A 15 25.33 5.46 3.59
N ALA A 16 26.24 4.78 2.88
CA ALA A 16 26.64 5.21 1.55
C ALA A 16 25.41 5.23 0.62
N GLN A 17 25.13 6.40 0.06
CA GLN A 17 23.96 6.63 -0.80
C GLN A 17 24.07 5.73 -2.05
N LEU A 18 23.16 4.77 -2.17
CA LEU A 18 22.99 4.00 -3.39
C LEU A 18 22.38 4.92 -4.45
N PHE A 19 23.15 5.27 -5.48
CA PHE A 19 22.63 5.93 -6.66
C PHE A 19 21.85 4.91 -7.49
N ALA A 20 20.54 5.11 -7.62
CA ALA A 20 19.72 4.32 -8.53
C ALA A 20 20.09 4.63 -9.99
N GLN A 21 19.85 3.68 -10.91
CA GLN A 21 20.12 3.90 -12.34
C GLN A 21 19.21 5.01 -12.89
N ASP A 22 19.77 5.84 -13.78
CA ASP A 22 19.00 6.81 -14.55
C ASP A 22 17.97 6.11 -15.43
N SER A 23 16.77 6.68 -15.51
CA SER A 23 15.71 6.15 -16.37
C SER A 23 16.12 6.27 -17.83
N LEU A 24 16.01 5.18 -18.59
CA LEU A 24 16.24 5.14 -20.05
C LEU A 24 15.42 6.22 -20.80
N MET A 25 14.30 6.65 -20.23
CA MET A 25 13.46 7.71 -20.80
C MET A 25 14.15 9.08 -20.88
N ASN A 26 15.18 9.31 -20.06
CA ASN A 26 15.96 10.55 -20.11
C ASN A 26 16.73 10.73 -21.42
N LEU A 27 16.85 9.68 -22.24
CA LEU A 27 17.53 9.71 -23.54
C LEU A 27 16.69 10.35 -24.66
N PHE A 28 15.37 10.49 -24.48
CA PHE A 28 14.45 10.93 -25.54
C PHE A 28 14.17 12.44 -25.57
N GLY A 29 14.84 13.25 -24.75
CA GLY A 29 14.84 14.71 -24.87
C GLY A 29 13.55 15.45 -24.48
N ASP A 30 12.55 14.75 -23.92
CA ASP A 30 11.34 15.38 -23.42
C ASP A 30 11.63 16.26 -22.19
N THR A 31 10.92 17.39 -22.07
CA THR A 31 10.98 18.21 -20.87
C THR A 31 10.57 17.35 -19.67
N PRO A 32 11.38 17.28 -18.60
CA PRO A 32 11.10 16.39 -17.49
C PRO A 32 9.81 16.85 -16.81
N SER A 33 8.76 16.02 -16.87
CA SER A 33 7.55 16.21 -16.06
C SER A 33 7.71 15.47 -14.74
N THR A 34 6.97 15.86 -13.70
CA THR A 34 6.96 15.09 -12.45
C THR A 34 6.05 13.88 -12.65
N VAL A 35 6.63 12.69 -12.68
CA VAL A 35 5.91 11.42 -12.80
C VAL A 35 5.83 10.79 -11.42
N TYR A 36 4.64 10.67 -10.86
CA TYR A 36 4.45 9.98 -9.58
C TYR A 36 4.47 8.47 -9.80
N THR A 37 5.07 7.73 -8.87
CA THR A 37 5.00 6.26 -8.89
C THR A 37 3.55 5.81 -8.72
N GLU A 38 3.07 5.06 -9.69
CA GLU A 38 1.74 4.45 -9.67
C GLU A 38 1.85 2.93 -9.47
N ALA A 39 0.72 2.30 -9.15
CA ALA A 39 0.55 0.85 -9.13
C ALA A 39 1.53 0.04 -8.25
N THR A 40 2.07 0.61 -7.17
CA THR A 40 2.80 -0.16 -6.13
C THR A 40 1.97 -1.36 -5.64
N PHE A 41 0.66 -1.16 -5.56
CA PHE A 41 -0.33 -2.22 -5.43
C PHE A 41 -1.44 -2.01 -6.46
N LYS A 42 -2.07 -3.09 -6.93
CA LYS A 42 -3.24 -3.01 -7.82
C LYS A 42 -4.55 -2.76 -7.06
N ILE A 43 -4.52 -2.86 -5.74
CA ILE A 43 -5.69 -2.77 -4.84
C ILE A 43 -5.40 -1.81 -3.69
N THR A 44 -6.44 -1.25 -3.10
CA THR A 44 -6.37 -0.25 -2.03
C THR A 44 -6.22 -0.84 -0.61
N ARG A 45 -6.42 -2.16 -0.49
CA ARG A 45 -6.32 -2.92 0.77
C ARG A 45 -5.60 -4.24 0.54
N ILE A 46 -4.81 -4.69 1.52
CA ILE A 46 -4.06 -5.96 1.48
C ILE A 46 -4.55 -6.80 2.64
N VAL A 47 -5.26 -7.90 2.35
CA VAL A 47 -5.91 -8.74 3.36
C VAL A 47 -6.84 -7.88 4.23
N LEU A 48 -6.45 -7.57 5.47
CA LEU A 48 -7.20 -6.69 6.40
C LEU A 48 -6.64 -5.26 6.46
N GLY A 49 -5.42 -5.03 5.98
CA GLY A 49 -4.71 -3.76 6.06
C GLY A 49 -4.98 -2.81 4.89
N GLN A 50 -4.55 -1.56 5.05
CA GLN A 50 -4.56 -0.55 4.00
C GLN A 50 -3.30 -0.67 3.13
N SER A 51 -3.45 -0.61 1.81
CA SER A 51 -2.31 -0.43 0.91
C SER A 51 -1.90 1.04 0.83
N THR A 52 -0.75 1.31 0.22
CA THR A 52 -0.26 2.68 -0.06
C THR A 52 -0.97 3.33 -1.25
N VAL A 53 -1.87 2.62 -1.93
CA VAL A 53 -2.59 3.11 -3.10
C VAL A 53 -3.98 3.63 -2.71
N ASN A 54 -4.36 4.74 -3.34
CA ASN A 54 -5.69 5.33 -3.23
C ASN A 54 -6.43 5.06 -4.55
N PRO A 55 -7.78 5.03 -4.55
CA PRO A 55 -8.54 5.16 -5.77
C PRO A 55 -8.10 6.41 -6.53
N GLY A 56 -8.13 6.34 -7.87
CA GLY A 56 -7.93 7.52 -8.71
C GLY A 56 -8.97 8.60 -8.41
N LYS A 57 -8.65 9.86 -8.70
CA LYS A 57 -9.59 10.98 -8.53
C LYS A 57 -10.92 10.69 -9.25
N GLY A 58 -12.02 10.78 -8.51
CA GLY A 58 -13.37 10.52 -9.01
C GLY A 58 -13.78 9.05 -9.05
N ASN A 59 -12.88 8.11 -8.71
CA ASN A 59 -13.19 6.69 -8.76
C ASN A 59 -13.74 6.19 -7.43
N LEU A 60 -14.87 5.49 -7.49
CA LEU A 60 -15.44 4.72 -6.41
C LEU A 60 -15.06 3.25 -6.57
N ILE A 61 -14.38 2.68 -5.57
CA ILE A 61 -14.06 1.26 -5.50
C ILE A 61 -14.98 0.61 -4.48
N PHE A 62 -15.69 -0.43 -4.90
CA PHE A 62 -16.42 -1.32 -3.99
C PHE A 62 -15.55 -2.54 -3.67
N VAL A 63 -15.31 -2.77 -2.38
CA VAL A 63 -14.41 -3.80 -1.87
C VAL A 63 -15.21 -4.82 -1.08
N ILE A 64 -15.07 -6.09 -1.44
CA ILE A 64 -15.63 -7.23 -0.70
C ILE A 64 -14.46 -8.05 -0.16
N GLN A 65 -14.28 -8.06 1.16
CA GLN A 65 -13.23 -8.80 1.83
C GLN A 65 -13.84 -10.02 2.53
N HIS A 66 -13.33 -11.21 2.19
CA HIS A 66 -13.62 -12.44 2.90
C HIS A 66 -12.39 -12.83 3.70
N HIS A 67 -12.54 -12.94 5.02
CA HIS A 67 -11.50 -13.44 5.90
C HIS A 67 -11.93 -14.80 6.44
N PHE A 68 -11.26 -15.84 5.95
CA PHE A 68 -11.51 -17.22 6.33
C PHE A 68 -10.77 -17.59 7.62
N GLY A 69 -11.27 -18.62 8.30
CA GLY A 69 -10.69 -19.17 9.51
C GLY A 69 -9.38 -19.94 9.23
N TYR A 70 -8.83 -20.53 10.28
CA TYR A 70 -7.59 -21.28 10.17
C TYR A 70 -7.73 -22.53 9.31
N VAL A 71 -6.72 -22.80 8.48
CA VAL A 71 -6.72 -23.95 7.56
C VAL A 71 -6.69 -25.30 8.27
N ASN A 72 -6.17 -25.35 9.50
CA ASN A 72 -5.97 -26.57 10.28
C ASN A 72 -7.24 -27.16 10.93
N GLN A 73 -8.43 -26.63 10.61
CA GLN A 73 -9.71 -27.10 11.17
C GLN A 73 -10.18 -28.43 10.55
N GLY A 74 -9.66 -28.81 9.37
CA GLY A 74 -9.98 -30.08 8.71
C GLY A 74 -11.26 -30.05 7.85
N ALA A 75 -11.61 -31.20 7.27
CA ALA A 75 -12.64 -31.28 6.23
C ALA A 75 -14.07 -30.91 6.71
N TYR A 76 -14.39 -31.12 8.00
CA TYR A 76 -15.71 -30.81 8.54
C TYR A 76 -16.01 -29.30 8.50
N GLN A 77 -15.06 -28.44 8.85
CA GLN A 77 -15.18 -26.98 8.68
C GLN A 77 -14.61 -26.49 7.33
N LEU A 78 -14.55 -27.38 6.32
CA LEU A 78 -14.02 -27.11 4.98
C LEU A 78 -12.66 -26.37 5.01
N PHE A 79 -11.72 -26.84 5.85
CA PHE A 79 -10.39 -26.24 6.01
C PHE A 79 -10.43 -24.73 6.35
N GLY A 80 -11.39 -24.33 7.20
CA GLY A 80 -11.55 -22.94 7.65
C GLY A 80 -12.35 -22.06 6.69
N LEU A 81 -12.76 -22.55 5.52
CA LEU A 81 -13.58 -21.80 4.56
C LEU A 81 -15.02 -21.59 5.05
N ASP A 82 -15.52 -22.47 5.91
CA ASP A 82 -16.86 -22.37 6.49
C ASP A 82 -16.97 -21.20 7.50
N GLN A 83 -15.88 -20.92 8.23
CA GLN A 83 -15.80 -19.76 9.12
C GLN A 83 -15.29 -18.53 8.36
N ALA A 84 -16.20 -17.72 7.83
CA ALA A 84 -15.85 -16.51 7.11
C ALA A 84 -16.43 -15.24 7.76
N THR A 85 -15.58 -14.24 7.95
CA THR A 85 -16.02 -12.85 8.19
C THR A 85 -16.02 -12.09 6.87
N ILE A 86 -17.12 -11.40 6.59
CA ILE A 86 -17.25 -10.56 5.40
C ILE A 86 -17.19 -9.08 5.81
N ARG A 87 -16.42 -8.30 5.08
CA ARG A 87 -16.48 -6.83 5.13
C ARG A 87 -16.80 -6.26 3.75
N LEU A 88 -17.81 -5.40 3.70
CA LEU A 88 -18.20 -4.63 2.53
C LEU A 88 -17.71 -3.20 2.72
N GLY A 89 -17.02 -2.63 1.74
CA GLY A 89 -16.47 -1.28 1.84
C GLY A 89 -16.61 -0.50 0.54
N PHE A 90 -16.83 0.80 0.69
CA PHE A 90 -16.78 1.78 -0.39
C PHE A 90 -15.62 2.72 -0.15
N GLU A 91 -14.84 2.98 -1.19
CA GLU A 91 -13.68 3.86 -1.14
C GLU A 91 -13.70 4.81 -2.32
N TYR A 92 -13.70 6.12 -2.05
CA TYR A 92 -13.80 7.16 -3.06
C TYR A 92 -12.56 8.06 -3.07
N GLY A 93 -11.95 8.20 -4.24
CA GLY A 93 -10.80 9.10 -4.44
C GLY A 93 -11.26 10.53 -4.65
N LEU A 94 -11.15 11.39 -3.63
CA LEU A 94 -11.42 12.82 -3.78
C LEU A 94 -10.36 13.48 -4.68
N THR A 95 -9.11 13.06 -4.53
CA THR A 95 -7.96 13.43 -5.37
C THR A 95 -7.02 12.23 -5.51
N ASN A 96 -5.97 12.33 -6.34
CA ASN A 96 -4.96 11.27 -6.45
C ASN A 96 -4.13 11.05 -5.16
N TRP A 97 -4.28 11.92 -4.15
CA TRP A 97 -3.56 11.87 -2.88
C TRP A 97 -4.49 11.83 -1.64
N LEU A 98 -5.79 12.07 -1.80
CA LEU A 98 -6.79 12.05 -0.73
C LEU A 98 -7.95 11.13 -1.11
N MET A 99 -8.29 10.21 -0.22
CA MET A 99 -9.48 9.38 -0.34
C MET A 99 -10.24 9.32 0.98
N VAL A 100 -11.53 9.02 0.86
CA VAL A 100 -12.41 8.71 1.99
C VAL A 100 -13.07 7.36 1.74
N GLY A 101 -13.44 6.66 2.80
CA GLY A 101 -14.11 5.39 2.68
C GLY A 101 -14.97 5.06 3.86
N VAL A 102 -15.93 4.19 3.64
CA VAL A 102 -16.83 3.64 4.66
C VAL A 102 -16.97 2.14 4.46
N GLY A 103 -17.37 1.42 5.49
CA GLY A 103 -17.65 0.00 5.36
C GLY A 103 -18.46 -0.57 6.50
N ARG A 104 -18.82 -1.83 6.32
CA ARG A 104 -19.56 -2.63 7.29
C ARG A 104 -18.92 -4.00 7.36
N SER A 105 -18.64 -4.45 8.57
CA SER A 105 -18.13 -5.78 8.84
C SER A 105 -19.23 -6.66 9.45
N ALA A 106 -19.31 -7.91 9.00
CA ALA A 106 -20.08 -8.95 9.67
C ALA A 106 -19.48 -9.27 11.06
N TYR A 107 -18.17 -9.04 11.24
CA TYR A 107 -17.53 -9.15 12.54
C TYR A 107 -18.00 -8.05 13.47
N GLY A 108 -18.67 -8.45 14.55
CA GLY A 108 -19.27 -7.55 15.53
C GLY A 108 -20.37 -6.64 14.96
N LYS A 109 -20.85 -6.89 13.72
CA LYS A 109 -21.86 -6.05 13.03
C LYS A 109 -21.49 -4.56 13.01
N THR A 110 -20.20 -4.27 12.88
CA THR A 110 -19.64 -2.92 13.02
C THR A 110 -19.69 -2.14 11.71
N TYR A 111 -19.72 -0.81 11.83
CA TYR A 111 -19.55 0.12 10.72
C TYR A 111 -18.26 0.91 10.93
N ASP A 112 -17.51 1.12 9.86
CA ASP A 112 -16.24 1.83 9.89
C ASP A 112 -16.20 2.97 8.86
N GLY A 113 -15.46 4.02 9.19
CA GLY A 113 -15.12 5.13 8.31
C GLY A 113 -13.62 5.36 8.31
N ASN A 114 -13.05 5.74 7.16
CA ASN A 114 -11.63 6.02 7.03
C ASN A 114 -11.36 7.19 6.08
N ILE A 115 -10.23 7.84 6.31
CA ILE A 115 -9.64 8.86 5.45
C ILE A 115 -8.19 8.47 5.25
N LYS A 116 -7.70 8.48 4.00
CA LYS A 116 -6.30 8.15 3.68
C LYS A 116 -5.68 9.26 2.86
N VAL A 117 -4.54 9.76 3.35
CA VAL A 117 -3.82 10.91 2.79
C VAL A 117 -2.39 10.48 2.45
N LYS A 118 -1.94 10.77 1.24
CA LYS A 118 -0.54 10.58 0.81
C LYS A 118 0.25 11.87 1.07
N ILE A 119 0.95 11.92 2.20
CA ILE A 119 1.78 13.08 2.59
C ILE A 119 3.02 13.18 1.70
N LEU A 120 3.71 12.05 1.51
CA LEU A 120 4.87 11.92 0.64
C LEU A 120 4.53 10.98 -0.51
N ARG A 121 5.05 11.29 -1.70
CA ARG A 121 4.83 10.50 -2.91
C ARG A 121 6.15 10.41 -3.65
N GLN A 122 6.56 9.19 -3.94
CA GLN A 122 7.72 8.91 -4.77
C GLN A 122 7.47 9.45 -6.18
N SER A 123 8.45 10.14 -6.74
CA SER A 123 8.35 10.69 -8.09
C SER A 123 9.69 10.69 -8.81
N THR A 124 9.64 10.63 -10.13
CA THR A 124 10.78 10.74 -11.04
C THR A 124 10.57 11.91 -12.01
N GLY A 125 11.61 12.22 -12.80
CA GLY A 125 11.60 13.33 -13.77
C GLY A 125 11.97 14.66 -13.11
N ALA A 126 11.14 15.70 -13.27
CA ALA A 126 11.49 17.05 -12.81
C ALA A 126 11.66 17.19 -11.30
N ARG A 127 10.96 16.34 -10.54
CA ARG A 127 11.08 16.26 -9.09
C ARG A 127 11.36 14.82 -8.71
N VAL A 128 12.57 14.57 -8.24
CA VAL A 128 12.99 13.26 -7.72
C VAL A 128 12.78 13.25 -6.22
N MET A 129 11.94 12.33 -5.74
CA MET A 129 11.66 12.06 -4.32
C MET A 129 11.44 10.58 -4.08
#